data_AF-A0A397SM96-F1
#
_entry.id   AF-A0A397SM96-F1
#
_cell.length_a   1.000
_cell.length_b   1.000
_cell.length_c   1.000
_cell.angle_alpha   90.00
_cell.angle_beta   90.00
_cell.angle_gamma   90.00
#
_symmetry.space_group_name_H-M   'P 1'
#
loop_
_entity.id
_entity.type
_entity.pdbx_description
1 polymer ?
#
loop_
_entity_poly.entity_id
_entity_poly.type
_entity_poly.pdbx_seq_one_letter_code
_entity_poly.pdbx_strand_id
1 'polypeptide(L)'
;MHHNHFKILRIIIISSGRKTLVQELQKLGVSRDSIKLATQHKNVESLESYKLPKEQEQIGIIKNLVDNIHNIKRKRVMKIFYHFINKENIN
;
A
#
# COMPACT_ATOMS: atom_id res chain seq x y z
N MET A 1 24.63 -0.86 29.56
CA MET A 1 23.85 0.18 28.86
C MET A 1 23.19 -0.37 27.59
N HIS A 2 22.10 -1.16 27.70
CA HIS A 2 21.45 -1.79 26.52
C HIS A 2 19.90 -1.69 26.54
N HIS A 3 19.34 -0.71 27.25
CA HIS A 3 17.87 -0.61 27.42
C HIS A 3 17.20 0.54 26.64
N ASN A 4 18.00 1.46 26.06
CA ASN A 4 17.46 2.69 25.46
C ASN A 4 17.21 2.58 23.94
N HIS A 5 17.94 1.72 23.22
CA HIS A 5 17.74 1.51 21.77
C HIS A 5 16.39 0.86 21.44
N PHE A 6 15.91 -0.05 22.30
CA PHE A 6 14.62 -0.72 22.10
C PHE A 6 13.40 0.21 22.25
N LYS A 7 13.52 1.27 23.07
CA LYS A 7 12.42 2.22 23.32
C LYS A 7 12.18 3.17 22.14
N ILE A 8 13.23 3.60 21.44
CA ILE A 8 13.12 4.49 20.28
C ILE A 8 12.52 3.75 19.08
N LEU A 9 12.95 2.50 18.86
CA LEU A 9 12.34 1.62 17.85
C LEU A 9 10.84 1.39 18.13
N ARG A 10 10.47 1.29 19.42
CA ARG A 10 9.08 1.06 19.86
C ARG A 10 8.11 2.18 19.47
N ILE A 11 8.56 3.44 19.33
CA ILE A 11 7.70 4.60 19.04
C ILE A 11 7.47 4.78 17.54
N ILE A 12 8.50 4.53 16.70
CA ILE A 12 8.39 4.63 15.23
C ILE A 12 7.53 3.49 14.64
N ILE A 13 7.46 2.35 15.33
CA ILE A 13 6.63 1.19 14.98
C ILE A 13 5.11 1.45 15.19
N ILE A 14 4.72 2.51 15.91
CA ILE A 14 3.32 2.76 16.28
C ILE A 14 2.53 3.19 15.02
N SER A 15 1.88 2.19 14.41
CA SER A 15 0.98 2.20 13.24
C SER A 15 1.61 2.18 11.84
N SER A 16 2.46 3.14 11.43
CA SER A 16 2.96 3.20 10.04
C SER A 16 4.18 2.30 9.78
N GLY A 17 5.10 2.17 10.75
CA GLY A 17 6.33 1.38 10.61
C GLY A 17 6.15 -0.13 10.80
N ARG A 18 5.07 -0.59 11.46
CA ARG A 18 4.85 -2.01 11.76
C ARG A 18 4.73 -2.86 10.50
N LYS A 19 4.02 -2.35 9.48
CA LYS A 19 3.87 -3.04 8.18
C LYS A 19 5.21 -3.19 7.48
N THR A 20 5.94 -2.09 7.33
CA THR A 20 7.27 -2.08 6.71
C THR A 20 8.21 -3.03 7.43
N LEU A 21 8.24 -2.99 8.77
CA LEU A 21 9.09 -3.88 9.57
C LEU A 21 8.75 -5.36 9.36
N VAL A 22 7.46 -5.74 9.40
CA VAL A 22 7.04 -7.12 9.14
C VAL A 22 7.47 -7.56 7.74
N GLN A 23 7.27 -6.72 6.73
CA GLN A 23 7.58 -7.03 5.34
C GLN A 23 9.09 -7.16 5.10
N GLU A 24 9.92 -6.28 5.66
CA GLU A 24 11.36 -6.38 5.54
C GLU A 24 11.90 -7.62 6.26
N LEU A 25 11.40 -7.95 7.45
CA LEU A 25 11.78 -9.19 8.13
C LEU A 25 11.36 -10.45 7.36
N GLN A 26 10.19 -10.43 6.70
CA GLN A 26 9.76 -11.51 5.80
C GLN A 26 10.70 -11.66 4.60
N LYS A 27 11.12 -10.54 3.96
CA LYS A 27 12.09 -10.55 2.86
C LYS A 27 13.45 -11.10 3.26
N LEU A 28 13.89 -10.79 4.48
CA LEU A 28 15.14 -11.32 5.05
C LEU A 28 15.05 -12.80 5.47
N GLY A 29 13.90 -13.45 5.30
CA GLY A 29 13.70 -14.86 5.63
C GLY A 29 13.61 -15.13 7.13
N VAL A 30 13.33 -14.11 7.96
CA VAL A 30 13.19 -14.29 9.41
C VAL A 30 11.97 -15.16 9.71
N SER A 31 12.11 -16.07 10.67
CA SER A 31 11.03 -16.97 11.05
C SER A 31 9.78 -16.20 11.49
N ARG A 32 8.60 -16.74 11.18
CA ARG A 32 7.34 -16.09 11.52
C ARG A 32 7.16 -15.92 13.04
N ASP A 33 7.65 -16.85 13.83
CA ASP A 33 7.63 -16.73 15.29
C ASP A 33 8.53 -15.62 15.81
N SER A 34 9.72 -15.46 15.23
CA SER A 34 10.62 -14.35 15.56
C SER A 34 10.00 -13.00 15.18
N ILE A 35 9.35 -12.91 14.01
CA ILE A 35 8.63 -11.69 13.59
C ILE A 35 7.49 -11.40 14.54
N LYS A 36 6.68 -12.39 14.90
CA LYS A 36 5.57 -12.26 15.87
C LYS A 36 6.06 -11.65 17.17
N LEU A 37 7.15 -12.16 17.72
CA LEU A 37 7.76 -11.66 18.95
C LEU A 37 8.26 -10.22 18.79
N ALA A 38 9.05 -9.95 17.74
CA ALA A 38 9.64 -8.63 17.50
C ALA A 38 8.59 -7.53 17.26
N THR A 39 7.47 -7.90 16.65
CA THR A 39 6.40 -6.97 16.27
C THR A 39 5.20 -7.05 17.21
N GLN A 40 5.28 -7.80 18.31
CA GLN A 40 4.24 -7.93 19.35
C GLN A 40 2.86 -8.34 18.77
N HIS A 41 2.85 -9.28 17.84
CA HIS A 41 1.61 -9.90 17.37
C HIS A 41 1.14 -10.99 18.34
N LYS A 42 -0.18 -11.09 18.55
CA LYS A 42 -0.76 -12.10 19.45
C LYS A 42 -0.60 -13.52 18.90
N ASN A 43 -0.64 -13.66 17.58
CA ASN A 43 -0.60 -14.94 16.89
C ASN A 43 0.11 -14.80 15.53
N VAL A 44 0.53 -15.93 14.95
CA VAL A 44 1.29 -15.94 13.70
C VAL A 44 0.40 -15.64 12.50
N GLU A 45 -0.89 -15.98 12.59
CA GLU A 45 -1.89 -15.81 11.55
C GLU A 45 -2.13 -14.32 11.25
N SER A 46 -2.05 -13.45 12.26
CA SER A 46 -2.15 -12.00 12.06
C SER A 46 -1.07 -11.43 11.12
N LEU A 47 0.06 -12.13 10.93
CA LEU A 47 1.09 -11.75 9.98
C LEU A 47 0.67 -11.94 8.51
N GLU A 48 -0.36 -12.74 8.21
CA GLU A 48 -0.86 -12.92 6.84
C GLU A 48 -1.34 -11.62 6.21
N SER A 49 -1.91 -10.71 7.02
CA SER A 49 -2.37 -9.40 6.56
C SER A 49 -1.25 -8.51 6.00
N TYR A 50 0.01 -8.86 6.27
CA TYR A 50 1.20 -8.13 5.82
C TYR A 50 1.85 -8.75 4.58
N LYS A 51 1.38 -9.92 4.13
CA LYS A 51 1.95 -10.65 3.00
C LYS A 51 1.99 -9.75 1.77
N LEU A 52 3.17 -9.64 1.17
CA LEU A 52 3.31 -8.92 -0.08
C LEU A 52 2.57 -9.70 -1.19
N PRO A 53 1.79 -9.01 -2.05
CA PRO A 53 1.21 -9.64 -3.22
C PRO A 53 2.33 -10.25 -4.06
N LYS A 54 2.05 -11.35 -4.76
CA LYS A 54 3.04 -11.92 -5.69
C LYS A 54 3.38 -10.87 -6.75
N GLU A 55 4.60 -10.88 -7.28
CA GLU A 55 5.06 -9.88 -8.24
C GLU A 55 4.08 -9.67 -9.42
N GLN A 56 3.54 -10.77 -9.96
CA GLN A 56 2.51 -10.73 -11.01
C GLN A 56 1.21 -10.02 -10.59
N GLU A 57 0.80 -10.18 -9.33
CA GLU A 57 -0.38 -9.51 -8.77
C GLU A 57 -0.13 -8.01 -8.61
N GLN A 58 1.09 -7.62 -8.23
CA GLN A 58 1.50 -6.20 -8.16
C GLN A 58 1.44 -5.54 -9.55
N ILE A 59 1.95 -6.22 -10.59
CA ILE A 59 1.87 -5.76 -11.97
C ILE A 59 0.41 -5.56 -12.40
N GLY A 60 -0.47 -6.49 -12.06
CA GLY A 60 -1.92 -6.38 -12.32
C GLY A 60 -2.56 -5.17 -11.65
N ILE A 61 -2.23 -4.92 -10.37
CA ILE A 61 -2.71 -3.74 -9.62
C ILE A 61 -2.23 -2.45 -10.26
N ILE A 62 -0.95 -2.36 -10.61
CA ILE A 62 -0.36 -1.17 -11.26
C ILE A 62 -1.04 -0.92 -12.60
N LYS A 63 -1.23 -1.95 -13.43
CA LYS A 63 -1.90 -1.83 -14.72
C LYS A 63 -3.32 -1.29 -14.57
N ASN A 64 -4.09 -1.84 -13.63
CA ASN A 64 -5.45 -1.37 -13.35
C ASN A 64 -5.48 0.10 -12.90
N LEU A 65 -4.55 0.51 -12.01
CA LEU A 65 -4.43 1.90 -11.59
C LEU A 65 -4.14 2.85 -12.77
N VAL A 66 -3.20 2.45 -13.64
CA VAL A 66 -2.86 3.20 -14.86
C VAL A 66 -4.08 3.32 -15.77
N ASP A 67 -4.79 2.23 -16.02
CA ASP A 67 -5.99 2.21 -16.86
C ASP A 67 -7.09 3.12 -16.31
N ASN A 68 -7.29 3.12 -14.98
CA ASN A 68 -8.26 3.99 -14.32
C ASN A 68 -7.91 5.48 -14.45
N ILE A 69 -6.64 5.85 -14.29
CA ILE A 69 -6.19 7.23 -14.49
C ILE A 69 -6.47 7.67 -15.94
N HIS A 70 -6.16 6.82 -16.91
CA HIS A 70 -6.42 7.11 -18.32
C HIS A 70 -7.92 7.22 -18.62
N ASN A 71 -8.76 6.39 -17.99
CA ASN A 71 -10.22 6.45 -18.13
C ASN A 71 -10.79 7.75 -17.53
N ILE A 72 -10.30 8.18 -16.36
CA ILE A 72 -10.68 9.46 -15.74
C ILE A 72 -10.33 10.64 -16.67
N LYS A 73 -9.13 10.64 -17.25
CA LYS A 73 -8.72 11.66 -18.23
C LYS A 73 -9.67 11.69 -19.43
N ARG A 74 -9.98 10.53 -20.03
CA ARG A 74 -10.93 10.42 -21.15
C ARG A 74 -12.32 10.97 -20.81
N LYS A 75 -12.87 10.61 -19.66
CA LYS A 75 -14.20 11.10 -19.22
C LYS A 75 -14.22 12.63 -19.01
N ARG A 76 -13.14 13.21 -18.48
CA ARG A 76 -13.02 14.67 -18.35
C ARG A 76 -12.97 15.37 -19.71
N VAL A 77 -12.18 14.86 -20.64
CA VAL A 77 -12.11 15.41 -22.02
C VAL A 77 -13.48 15.36 -22.70
N MET A 78 -14.20 14.23 -22.60
CA MET A 78 -15.54 14.14 -23.16
C MET A 78 -16.53 15.11 -22.53
N LYS A 79 -16.52 15.28 -21.20
CA LYS A 79 -17.38 16.28 -20.55
C LYS A 79 -17.12 17.70 -21.04
N ILE A 80 -15.85 18.07 -21.23
CA ILE A 80 -15.47 19.39 -21.76
C ILE A 80 -15.94 19.53 -23.20
N PHE A 81 -15.75 18.51 -24.03
CA PHE A 81 -16.20 18.51 -25.41
C PHE A 81 -17.73 18.65 -25.54
N TYR A 82 -18.51 17.87 -24.79
CA TYR A 82 -19.96 18.00 -24.77
C TYR A 82 -20.43 19.38 -24.28
N HIS A 83 -19.76 19.96 -23.27
CA HIS A 83 -20.08 21.31 -22.82
C HIS A 83 -19.80 22.36 -23.89
N PHE A 84 -18.70 22.23 -24.62
CA PHE A 84 -18.33 23.13 -25.72
C PHE A 84 -19.36 23.08 -26.86
N ILE A 85 -19.70 21.88 -27.33
CA ILE A 85 -20.68 21.69 -28.41
C ILE A 85 -22.07 22.21 -28.01
N ASN A 86 -22.52 21.96 -26.78
CA ASN A 86 -23.83 22.46 -26.32
C ASN A 86 -23.85 23.99 -26.15
N LYS A 87 -22.70 24.63 -25.92
CA LYS A 87 -22.60 26.09 -25.80
C LYS A 87 -22.66 26.78 -27.16
N GLU A 88 -22.18 26.13 -28.23
CA GLU A 88 -22.25 26.64 -29.60
C GLU A 88 -23.64 26.45 -30.26
N ASN A 89 -24.46 25.51 -29.78
CA ASN A 89 -25.82 25.27 -30.31
C ASN A 89 -26.93 26.12 -29.64
N ILE A 90 -26.59 26.99 -28.67
CA ILE A 90 -27.55 27.84 -27.93
C ILE A 90 -27.42 29.32 -28.32
N ASN A 91 -26.51 29.66 -29.25
CA ASN A 91 -26.42 30.98 -29.90
C ASN A 91 -26.88 30.90 -31.36
#